data_AF-A0A0F8YN48-F1
#
_entry.id   AF-A0A0F8YN48-F1
#
_cell.length_a   1.000
_cell.length_b   1.000
_cell.length_c   1.000
_cell.angle_alpha   90.00
_cell.angle_beta   90.00
_cell.angle_gamma   90.00
#
_symmetry.space_group_name_H-M   'P 1'
#
loop_
_entity.id
_entity.type
_entity.pdbx_description
1 polymer ?
#
loop_
_entity_poly.entity_id
_entity_poly.type
_entity_poly.pdbx_seq_one_letter_code
_entity_poly.pdbx_strand_id
1 'polypeptide(L)'
;MDLQEAYLTLHKASGIKEGDKVKIVQKATGTDMGWNRCTAPGKDALVGSYATVHRDKDVEGFMIDALGGRWHFPFYCLELIEKVTPPLKIGDNEVKFTAEGIKVGCQSVTTEEVDEIHRRLHE
;
A
#
# COMPACT_ATOMS: atom_id res chain seq x y z
N MET A 1 -9.42 25.49 -9.87
CA MET A 1 -9.31 24.08 -9.50
C MET A 1 -10.64 23.43 -9.82
N ASP A 2 -10.65 22.51 -10.77
CA ASP A 2 -11.86 21.72 -11.05
C ASP A 2 -12.05 20.61 -10.01
N LEU A 3 -13.20 19.94 -10.04
CA LEU A 3 -13.52 18.89 -9.06
C LEU A 3 -12.57 17.69 -9.16
N GLN A 4 -12.04 17.38 -10.33
CA GLN A 4 -11.14 16.25 -10.53
C GLN A 4 -9.72 16.57 -10.03
N GLU A 5 -9.25 17.81 -10.20
CA GLU A 5 -8.02 18.31 -9.59
C GLU A 5 -8.11 18.32 -8.06
N ALA A 6 -9.27 18.72 -7.51
CA ALA A 6 -9.55 18.68 -6.08
C ALA A 6 -9.50 17.23 -5.55
N TYR A 7 -10.16 16.31 -6.26
CA TYR A 7 -10.13 14.88 -5.95
C TYR A 7 -8.70 14.35 -5.95
N LEU A 8 -7.94 14.60 -7.01
CA LEU A 8 -6.57 14.10 -7.15
C LEU A 8 -5.66 14.61 -6.03
N THR A 9 -5.84 15.86 -5.62
CA THR A 9 -5.09 16.46 -4.51
C THR A 9 -5.38 15.73 -3.19
N LEU A 10 -6.66 15.50 -2.87
CA LEU A 10 -7.06 14.78 -1.66
C LEU A 10 -6.67 13.30 -1.71
N HIS A 11 -6.80 12.67 -2.87
CA HIS A 11 -6.39 11.28 -3.12
C HIS A 11 -4.91 11.09 -2.82
N LYS A 12 -4.04 11.96 -3.34
CA LYS A 12 -2.60 11.96 -3.04
C LYS A 12 -2.29 12.24 -1.57
N ALA A 13 -3.10 13.10 -0.93
CA ALA A 13 -2.96 13.43 0.48
C ALA A 13 -3.49 12.34 1.44
N SER A 14 -4.25 11.34 0.95
CA SER A 14 -4.78 10.25 1.76
C SER A 14 -3.70 9.40 2.43
N GLY A 15 -2.48 9.45 1.89
CA GLY A 15 -1.34 8.69 2.36
C GLY A 15 -1.39 7.21 1.97
N ILE A 16 -2.50 6.67 1.46
CA ILE A 16 -2.66 5.29 1.00
C ILE A 16 -1.74 5.01 -0.19
N LYS A 17 -1.11 3.84 -0.23
CA LYS A 17 -0.16 3.41 -1.28
C LYS A 17 -0.41 1.98 -1.72
N GLU A 18 0.17 1.61 -2.86
CA GLU A 18 0.18 0.23 -3.34
C GLU A 18 0.81 -0.71 -2.30
N GLY A 19 0.15 -1.83 -2.04
CA GLY A 19 0.54 -2.80 -1.00
C GLY A 19 -0.09 -2.54 0.37
N ASP A 20 -0.65 -1.36 0.63
CA ASP A 20 -1.35 -1.10 1.90
C ASP A 20 -2.55 -2.05 2.06
N LYS A 21 -2.83 -2.50 3.29
CA LYS A 21 -4.10 -3.15 3.61
C LYS A 21 -5.10 -2.10 4.05
N VAL A 22 -6.28 -2.17 3.47
CA VAL A 22 -7.37 -1.23 3.70
C VAL A 22 -8.66 -1.98 4.01
N LYS A 23 -9.55 -1.32 4.74
CA LYS A 23 -10.94 -1.75 4.94
C LYS A 23 -11.86 -0.85 4.13
N ILE A 24 -12.83 -1.45 3.45
CA ILE A 24 -13.83 -0.71 2.69
C ILE A 24 -14.92 -0.29 3.66
N VAL A 25 -15.02 1.00 3.98
CA VAL A 25 -15.90 1.49 5.05
C VAL A 25 -17.24 2.01 4.55
N GLN A 26 -17.33 2.36 3.26
CA GLN A 26 -18.58 2.83 2.68
C GLN A 26 -18.65 2.54 1.18
N LYS A 27 -19.88 2.63 0.66
CA LYS A 27 -20.17 2.47 -0.76
C LYS A 27 -19.56 3.64 -1.53
N ALA A 28 -19.01 3.36 -2.69
CA ALA A 28 -18.66 4.42 -3.64
C ALA A 28 -19.89 4.72 -4.48
N THR A 29 -20.24 5.99 -4.67
CA THR A 29 -21.20 6.38 -5.71
C THR A 29 -20.42 7.02 -6.87
N GLY A 30 -20.84 6.78 -8.11
CA GLY A 30 -19.99 6.90 -9.31
C GLY A 30 -19.54 8.32 -9.71
N THR A 31 -19.88 9.34 -8.94
CA THR A 31 -19.64 10.76 -9.25
C THR A 31 -19.27 11.62 -8.04
N ASP A 32 -19.05 11.00 -6.88
CA ASP A 32 -18.83 11.76 -5.64
C ASP A 32 -17.48 12.47 -5.65
N MET A 33 -17.49 13.75 -5.28
CA MET A 33 -16.30 14.56 -5.03
C MET A 33 -15.27 14.58 -6.17
N GLY A 34 -15.71 14.46 -7.43
CA GLY A 34 -14.82 14.49 -8.60
C GLY A 34 -14.20 13.14 -8.98
N TRP A 35 -14.55 12.06 -8.27
CA TRP A 35 -14.21 10.70 -8.69
C TRP A 35 -15.02 10.30 -9.92
N ASN A 36 -14.34 9.86 -10.98
CA ASN A 36 -14.97 9.56 -12.27
C ASN A 36 -14.85 8.07 -12.61
N ARG A 37 -15.66 7.24 -11.94
CA ARG A 37 -15.75 5.81 -12.30
C ARG A 37 -17.14 5.27 -12.03
N CYS A 38 -17.66 4.49 -12.98
CA CYS A 38 -18.91 3.77 -12.77
C CYS A 38 -18.77 2.74 -11.65
N THR A 39 -19.82 2.64 -10.83
CA THR A 39 -19.95 1.57 -9.84
C THR A 39 -20.38 0.30 -10.56
N ALA A 40 -19.63 -0.78 -10.37
CA ALA A 40 -20.02 -2.08 -10.89
C ALA A 40 -20.96 -2.78 -9.88
N PRO A 41 -21.94 -3.58 -10.34
CA PRO A 41 -22.78 -4.40 -9.47
C PRO A 41 -21.94 -5.29 -8.55
N GLY A 42 -22.36 -5.45 -7.29
CA GLY A 42 -21.67 -6.27 -6.29
C GLY A 42 -20.62 -5.54 -5.47
N LYS A 43 -20.22 -4.32 -5.85
CA LYS A 43 -19.24 -3.52 -5.10
C LYS A 43 -19.72 -3.14 -3.68
N ASP A 44 -21.03 -2.99 -3.51
CA ASP A 44 -21.67 -2.75 -2.21
C ASP A 44 -21.49 -3.90 -1.23
N ALA A 45 -21.38 -5.15 -1.72
CA ALA A 45 -21.17 -6.31 -0.88
C ALA A 45 -19.74 -6.36 -0.30
N LEU A 46 -18.83 -5.52 -0.80
CA LEU A 46 -17.46 -5.41 -0.30
C LEU A 46 -17.35 -4.48 0.91
N VAL A 47 -18.39 -3.71 1.25
CA VAL A 47 -18.38 -2.86 2.45
C VAL A 47 -18.20 -3.73 3.69
N GLY A 48 -17.23 -3.37 4.52
CA GLY A 48 -16.79 -4.12 5.71
C GLY A 48 -15.65 -5.11 5.43
N SER A 49 -15.34 -5.42 4.17
CA SER A 49 -14.24 -6.32 3.82
C SER A 49 -12.87 -5.64 3.87
N TYR A 50 -11.84 -6.46 4.05
CA TYR A 50 -10.44 -6.06 3.98
C TYR A 50 -9.87 -6.43 2.61
N ALA A 51 -9.04 -5.56 2.07
CA ALA A 51 -8.41 -5.74 0.77
C ALA A 51 -7.00 -5.16 0.77
N THR A 52 -6.19 -5.57 -0.19
CA THR A 52 -4.88 -4.97 -0.46
C THR A 52 -4.99 -4.03 -1.65
N VAL A 53 -4.38 -2.85 -1.53
CA VAL A 53 -4.25 -1.91 -2.65
C VAL A 53 -3.31 -2.53 -3.68
N HIS A 54 -3.86 -2.86 -4.85
CA HIS A 54 -3.10 -3.41 -5.96
C HIS A 54 -2.40 -2.31 -6.77
N ARG A 55 -3.08 -1.18 -7.01
CA ARG A 55 -2.52 -0.07 -7.79
C ARG A 55 -3.16 1.27 -7.45
N ASP A 56 -2.40 2.35 -7.52
CA ASP A 56 -2.93 3.70 -7.60
C ASP A 56 -3.28 4.06 -9.06
N LYS A 57 -4.52 4.51 -9.30
CA LYS A 57 -5.02 4.91 -10.62
C LYS A 57 -5.43 6.38 -10.66
N ASP A 58 -4.84 7.22 -9.80
CA ASP A 58 -5.06 8.67 -9.74
C ASP A 58 -6.57 8.99 -9.64
N VAL A 59 -7.13 9.65 -10.65
CA VAL A 59 -8.53 10.10 -10.71
C VAL A 59 -9.55 8.94 -10.70
N GLU A 60 -9.10 7.73 -11.01
CA GLU A 60 -9.94 6.52 -10.92
C GLU A 60 -9.92 5.88 -9.51
N GLY A 61 -9.12 6.42 -8.58
CA GLY A 61 -8.95 5.92 -7.22
C GLY A 61 -7.97 4.75 -7.10
N PHE A 62 -8.10 3.97 -6.04
CA PHE A 62 -7.27 2.80 -5.79
C PHE A 62 -7.92 1.55 -6.36
N MET A 63 -7.17 0.78 -7.13
CA MET A 63 -7.56 -0.57 -7.51
C MET A 63 -7.18 -1.52 -6.37
N ILE A 64 -8.15 -2.25 -5.83
CA ILE A 64 -7.97 -3.19 -4.72
C ILE A 64 -8.29 -4.62 -5.17
N ASP A 65 -7.58 -5.60 -4.64
CA ASP A 65 -7.87 -7.03 -4.83
C ASP A 65 -8.83 -7.49 -3.71
N ALA A 66 -10.08 -7.83 -4.07
CA ALA A 66 -11.11 -8.27 -3.13
C ALA A 66 -12.02 -9.34 -3.75
N LEU A 67 -12.33 -10.40 -2.99
CA LEU A 67 -13.18 -11.54 -3.39
C LEU A 67 -12.80 -12.15 -4.76
N GLY A 68 -11.50 -12.27 -5.05
CA GLY A 68 -11.00 -12.84 -6.30
C GLY A 68 -11.13 -11.93 -7.53
N GLY A 69 -11.51 -10.66 -7.35
CA GLY A 69 -11.59 -9.66 -8.41
C GLY A 69 -10.86 -8.37 -8.06
N ARG A 70 -10.75 -7.48 -9.06
CA ARG A 70 -10.16 -6.15 -8.93
C ARG A 70 -11.22 -5.06 -9.03
N TRP A 71 -11.23 -4.17 -8.06
CA TRP A 71 -12.26 -3.13 -7.93
C TRP A 71 -11.61 -1.78 -7.71
N HIS A 72 -12.13 -0.73 -8.34
CA HIS A 72 -11.66 0.64 -8.11
C HIS A 72 -12.45 1.25 -6.97
N PHE A 73 -11.80 1.82 -5.96
CA PHE A 73 -12.43 2.54 -4.87
C PHE A 73 -11.77 3.92 -4.69
N PRO A 74 -12.57 4.97 -4.47
CA PRO A 74 -12.00 6.27 -4.14
C PRO A 74 -11.41 6.25 -2.72
N PHE A 75 -10.46 7.13 -2.45
CA PHE A 75 -9.72 7.14 -1.17
C PHE A 75 -10.65 7.24 0.06
N TYR A 76 -11.73 8.03 -0.02
CA TYR A 76 -12.66 8.26 1.08
C TYR A 76 -13.55 7.04 1.39
N CYS A 77 -13.57 6.02 0.53
CA CYS A 77 -14.25 4.75 0.84
C CYS A 77 -13.34 3.77 1.60
N LEU A 78 -12.08 4.12 1.82
CA LEU A 78 -11.06 3.23 2.35
C LEU A 78 -10.54 3.76 3.70
N GLU A 79 -10.45 2.86 4.66
CA GLU A 79 -9.74 3.08 5.92
C GLU A 79 -8.44 2.29 5.87
N LEU A 80 -7.32 2.95 6.12
CA LEU A 80 -6.01 2.31 6.18
C LEU A 80 -5.93 1.45 7.45
N ILE A 81 -5.61 0.17 7.29
CA ILE A 81 -5.47 -0.80 8.39
C ILE A 81 -4.00 -1.11 8.65
N GLU A 82 -3.22 -1.32 7.60
CA GLU A 82 -1.81 -1.66 7.70
C GLU A 82 -1.04 -1.00 6.57
N LYS A 83 0.05 -0.30 6.91
CA LYS A 83 0.97 0.25 5.92
C LYS A 83 1.82 -0.84 5.31
N VAL A 84 2.01 -0.78 4.00
CA VAL A 84 3.12 -1.48 3.37
C VAL A 84 4.42 -0.90 3.94
N THR A 85 5.24 -1.78 4.50
CA THR A 85 6.60 -1.40 4.85
C THR A 85 7.42 -1.46 3.57
N PRO A 86 7.98 -0.33 3.09
CA PRO A 86 8.87 -0.38 1.94
C PRO A 86 10.04 -1.31 2.27
N PRO A 87 10.56 -2.06 1.29
CA PRO A 87 11.75 -2.86 1.51
C PRO A 87 12.88 -1.96 2.01
N LEU A 88 13.55 -2.38 3.08
CA LEU A 88 14.75 -1.70 3.55
C LEU A 88 15.80 -1.78 2.44
N LYS A 89 16.43 -0.65 2.09
CA LYS A 89 17.46 -0.59 1.04
C LYS A 89 18.74 0.05 1.56
N ILE A 90 19.87 -0.45 1.09
CA ILE A 90 21.19 0.16 1.25
C ILE A 90 21.77 0.38 -0.15
N GLY A 91 21.89 1.65 -0.55
CA GLY A 91 22.07 2.00 -1.97
C GLY A 91 20.89 1.51 -2.80
N ASP A 92 21.19 0.85 -3.93
CA ASP A 92 20.17 0.25 -4.81
C ASP A 92 19.77 -1.18 -4.41
N ASN A 93 20.38 -1.73 -3.36
CA ASN A 93 20.17 -3.12 -2.95
C ASN A 93 19.11 -3.23 -1.85
N GLU A 94 18.14 -4.13 -2.05
CA GLU A 94 17.19 -4.54 -1.02
C GLU A 94 17.89 -5.39 0.05
N VAL A 95 17.62 -5.04 1.31
CA VAL A 95 18.05 -5.78 2.50
C VAL A 95 17.04 -6.90 2.76
N LYS A 96 17.53 -8.14 2.80
CA LYS A 96 16.72 -9.33 3.08
C LYS A 96 17.20 -9.98 4.37
N PHE A 97 16.28 -10.15 5.31
CA PHE A 97 16.52 -10.95 6.51
C PHE A 97 16.19 -12.41 6.19
N THR A 98 17.18 -13.27 6.37
CA THR A 98 17.07 -14.72 6.12
C THR A 98 17.42 -15.47 7.41
N ALA A 99 17.15 -16.77 7.45
CA ALA A 99 17.54 -17.60 8.60
C ALA A 99 19.07 -17.65 8.81
N GLU A 100 19.85 -17.40 7.76
CA GLU A 100 21.32 -17.47 7.76
C GLU A 100 21.98 -16.12 8.06
N GLY A 101 21.21 -15.02 8.13
CA GLY A 101 21.70 -13.67 8.37
C GLY A 101 21.06 -12.62 7.47
N ILE A 102 21.78 -11.53 7.23
CA ILE A 102 21.32 -10.36 6.46
C ILE A 102 21.98 -10.36 5.09
N LYS A 103 21.19 -10.26 4.02
CA LYS A 103 21.67 -10.17 2.64
C LYS A 103 21.40 -8.79 2.05
N VAL A 104 22.41 -8.19 1.42
CA VAL A 104 22.35 -6.90 0.74
C VAL A 104 22.99 -7.07 -0.64
N GLY A 105 22.17 -7.24 -1.69
CA GLY A 105 22.67 -7.53 -3.04
C GLY A 105 23.42 -8.86 -3.11
N CYS A 106 24.70 -8.82 -3.49
CA CYS A 106 25.59 -9.99 -3.52
C CYS A 106 26.34 -10.22 -2.21
N GLN A 107 26.23 -9.31 -1.23
CA GLN A 107 26.88 -9.43 0.06
C GLN A 107 25.91 -10.08 1.06
N SER A 108 26.45 -10.95 1.92
CA SER A 108 25.74 -11.57 3.03
C SER A 108 26.58 -11.41 4.28
N VAL A 109 25.95 -10.98 5.36
CA VAL A 109 26.53 -10.94 6.71
C VAL A 109 25.82 -12.02 7.51
N THR A 110 26.56 -12.98 8.04
CA THR A 110 25.99 -14.04 8.87
C THR A 110 25.60 -13.50 10.24
N THR A 111 24.75 -14.22 10.96
CA THR A 111 24.37 -13.84 12.33
C THR A 111 25.58 -13.70 13.25
N GLU A 112 26.59 -14.57 13.09
CA GLU A 112 27.84 -14.56 13.86
C GLU A 112 28.65 -13.28 13.61
N GLU A 113 28.73 -12.84 12.36
CA GLU A 113 29.40 -11.59 11.99
C GLU A 113 28.65 -10.36 12.52
N VAL A 114 27.32 -10.38 12.53
CA VAL A 114 26.50 -9.31 13.15
C VAL A 114 26.78 -9.20 14.65
N ASP A 115 26.81 -10.33 15.36
CA ASP A 115 27.08 -10.36 16.80
C ASP A 115 28.49 -9.83 17.13
N GLU A 116 29.49 -10.17 16.30
CA GLU A 116 30.84 -9.63 16.46
C GLU A 116 30.90 -8.12 16.25
N ILE A 117 30.23 -7.59 15.23
CA ILE A 117 30.14 -6.14 14.98
C ILE A 117 29.46 -5.43 16.14
N HIS A 118 28.33 -5.96 16.62
CA HIS A 118 27.59 -5.37 17.74
C HIS A 118 28.45 -5.27 18.99
N ARG A 119 29.20 -6.33 19.33
CA ARG A 119 30.12 -6.32 20.47
C ARG A 119 31.19 -5.22 20.33
N ARG A 120 31.81 -5.07 19.15
CA ARG A 120 32.85 -4.05 18.91
C ARG A 120 32.33 -2.61 18.98
N LEU A 121 31.04 -2.38 18.70
CA LEU A 121 30.42 -1.05 18.78
C LEU A 121 30.07 -0.64 20.22
N HIS A 122 30.04 -1.60 21.15
CA HIS A 122 29.68 -1.40 22.55
C HIS A 122 30.85 -1.63 23.53
N GLU A 123 32.07 -1.79 23.00
CA GLU A 123 33.36 -1.73 23.72
C GLU A 123 33.99 -0.33 23.55
#